data_AF-A0A7W0PRB9-F1
#
_entry.id   AF-A0A7W0PRB9-F1
#
_cell.length_a   1.000
_cell.length_b   1.000
_cell.length_c   1.000
_cell.angle_alpha   90.00
_cell.angle_beta   90.00
_cell.angle_gamma   90.00
#
_symmetry.space_group_name_H-M   'P 1'
#
loop_
_entity.id
_entity.type
_entity.pdbx_description
1 polymer ?
#
loop_
_entity_poly.entity_id
_entity_poly.type
_entity_poly.pdbx_seq_one_letter_code
_entity_poly.pdbx_strand_id
1 'polypeptide(L)'
;MDLLERMLGHDRWTTERLLTLSQDLSDAQLDREFDIRHRALRQTFDHIILNVEFWTGFMVGKPIADEPQQAPVDDMIARNARACDQFAQVARDLVASGRLDETFIDHYSIRQSYGA
;
A
#
# COMPACT_ATOMS: atom_id res chain seq x y z
N MET A 1 -12.00 18.54 -2.23
CA MET A 1 -11.36 17.59 -1.30
C MET A 1 -12.36 17.19 -0.23
N ASP A 2 -12.88 15.97 -0.32
CA ASP A 2 -13.83 15.37 0.60
C ASP A 2 -13.10 14.55 1.69
N LEU A 3 -13.81 13.67 2.42
CA LEU A 3 -13.21 12.82 3.44
C LEU A 3 -12.33 11.72 2.81
N LEU A 4 -12.78 11.11 1.70
CA LEU A 4 -12.04 10.05 1.03
C LEU A 4 -10.67 10.55 0.54
N GLU A 5 -10.63 11.69 -0.12
CA GLU A 5 -9.37 12.29 -0.58
C GLU A 5 -8.42 12.64 0.59
N ARG A 6 -8.98 13.02 1.75
CA ARG A 6 -8.16 13.25 2.96
C ARG A 6 -7.57 11.96 3.50
N MET A 7 -8.33 10.86 3.52
CA MET A 7 -7.84 9.57 4.00
C MET A 7 -6.78 8.99 3.05
N LEU A 8 -7.05 9.00 1.74
CA LEU A 8 -6.08 8.58 0.72
C LEU A 8 -4.79 9.40 0.79
N GLY A 9 -4.91 10.72 0.93
CA GLY A 9 -3.76 11.61 1.08
C GLY A 9 -2.98 11.38 2.37
N HIS A 10 -3.68 11.15 3.49
CA HIS A 10 -3.06 10.85 4.78
C HIS A 10 -2.24 9.56 4.74
N ASP A 11 -2.79 8.47 4.20
CA ASP A 11 -2.13 7.17 4.19
C ASP A 11 -0.88 7.20 3.31
N ARG A 12 -0.98 7.84 2.14
CA ARG A 12 0.19 8.09 1.28
C ARG A 12 1.25 8.91 2.01
N TRP A 13 0.88 10.07 2.54
CA TRP A 13 1.81 10.99 3.19
C TRP A 13 2.52 10.33 4.38
N THR A 14 1.80 9.53 5.17
CA THR A 14 2.36 8.89 6.37
C THR A 14 3.46 7.91 5.99
N THR A 15 3.22 7.04 5.00
CA THR A 15 4.22 6.07 4.55
C THR A 15 5.41 6.77 3.89
N GLU A 16 5.17 7.75 3.02
CA GLU A 16 6.24 8.55 2.40
C GLU A 16 7.09 9.24 3.47
N ARG A 17 6.47 9.82 4.51
CA ARG A 17 7.19 10.50 5.58
C ARG A 17 8.13 9.56 6.34
N LEU A 18 7.69 8.34 6.65
CA LEU A 18 8.52 7.34 7.32
C LEU A 18 9.68 6.86 6.44
N LEU A 19 9.42 6.66 5.14
CA LEU A 19 10.47 6.31 4.17
C LEU A 19 11.51 7.42 4.04
N THR A 20 11.09 8.68 3.89
CA THR A 20 12.00 9.83 3.83
C THR A 20 12.86 9.95 5.08
N LEU A 21 12.28 9.74 6.27
CA LEU A 21 13.05 9.73 7.53
C LEU A 21 14.06 8.57 7.61
N SER A 22 13.90 7.54 6.79
CA SER A 22 14.74 6.35 6.77
C SER A 22 15.81 6.37 5.67
N GLN A 23 15.84 7.39 4.80
CA GLN A 23 16.75 7.44 3.65
C GLN A 23 18.24 7.38 4.02
N ASP A 24 18.62 7.97 5.15
CA ASP A 24 20.02 8.01 5.60
C ASP A 24 20.42 6.78 6.44
N LEU A 25 19.51 5.82 6.64
CA LEU A 25 19.82 4.59 7.36
C LEU A 25 20.62 3.63 6.47
N SER A 26 21.67 3.04 7.03
CA SER A 26 22.36 1.91 6.40
C SER A 26 21.47 0.66 6.36
N ASP A 27 21.80 -0.28 5.47
CA ASP A 27 21.10 -1.57 5.40
C ASP A 27 21.04 -2.28 6.76
N ALA A 28 22.15 -2.30 7.49
CA ALA A 28 22.21 -2.90 8.83
C ALA A 28 21.26 -2.23 9.85
N GLN A 29 20.95 -0.93 9.69
CA GLN A 29 19.99 -0.23 10.53
C GLN A 29 18.55 -0.49 10.10
N LEU A 30 18.29 -0.57 8.78
CA LEU A 30 16.98 -0.92 8.22
C LEU A 30 16.57 -2.36 8.58
N ASP A 31 17.55 -3.25 8.64
CA ASP A 31 17.37 -4.69 8.89
C ASP A 31 17.62 -5.08 10.36
N ARG A 32 17.83 -4.09 11.24
CA ARG A 32 17.91 -4.31 12.68
C ARG A 32 16.59 -4.89 13.19
N GLU A 33 16.67 -5.91 14.03
CA GLU A 33 15.49 -6.49 14.67
C GLU A 33 14.93 -5.63 15.81
N PHE A 34 13.61 -5.54 15.85
CA PHE A 34 12.75 -4.92 16.85
C PHE A 34 11.65 -5.89 17.25
N ASP A 35 11.11 -5.74 18.46
CA ASP A 35 9.94 -6.49 18.92
C ASP A 35 8.64 -5.91 18.35
N ILE A 36 8.50 -6.04 17.03
CA ILE A 36 7.35 -5.63 16.23
C ILE A 36 6.99 -6.77 15.28
N ARG A 37 5.74 -6.81 14.78
CA ARG A 37 5.22 -7.92 13.94
C ARG A 37 6.20 -8.35 12.84
N HIS A 38 6.66 -7.40 12.03
CA HIS A 38 7.55 -7.67 10.89
C HIS A 38 9.03 -7.59 11.23
N ARG A 39 9.40 -7.46 12.51
CA ARG A 39 10.76 -7.47 13.08
C ARG A 39 11.74 -6.40 12.58
N ALA A 40 11.65 -5.89 11.37
CA ALA A 40 12.56 -4.88 10.83
C ALA A 40 11.80 -3.74 10.13
N LEU A 41 12.45 -2.59 9.98
CA LEU A 41 11.86 -1.43 9.28
C LEU A 41 11.62 -1.76 7.80
N ARG A 42 12.63 -2.33 7.13
CA ARG A 42 12.51 -2.69 5.71
C ARG A 42 11.35 -3.63 5.45
N GLN A 43 11.26 -4.70 6.24
CA GLN A 43 10.18 -5.68 6.16
C GLN A 43 8.80 -5.06 6.47
N THR A 44 8.76 -4.08 7.37
CA THR A 44 7.51 -3.34 7.67
C THR A 44 7.07 -2.49 6.49
N PHE A 45 7.98 -1.73 5.87
CA PHE A 45 7.67 -0.88 4.73
C PHE A 45 7.27 -1.69 3.49
N ASP A 46 8.02 -2.75 3.18
CA ASP A 46 7.68 -3.68 2.10
C ASP A 46 6.27 -4.24 2.29
N HIS A 47 5.93 -4.66 3.51
CA HIS A 47 4.60 -5.19 3.79
C HIS A 47 3.49 -4.15 3.62
N ILE A 48 3.69 -2.91 4.09
CA ILE A 48 2.69 -1.84 3.94
C ILE A 48 2.41 -1.59 2.46
N ILE A 49 3.47 -1.42 1.65
CA ILE A 49 3.34 -1.13 0.22
C ILE A 49 2.72 -2.33 -0.51
N LEU A 50 3.23 -3.54 -0.24
CA LEU A 50 2.69 -4.77 -0.80
C LEU A 50 1.21 -4.94 -0.47
N ASN A 51 0.78 -4.59 0.75
CA ASN A 51 -0.63 -4.71 1.13
C ASN A 51 -1.52 -3.79 0.28
N VAL A 52 -1.10 -2.56 0.00
CA VAL A 52 -1.84 -1.64 -0.89
C VAL A 52 -1.93 -2.22 -2.30
N GLU A 53 -0.81 -2.67 -2.87
CA GLU A 53 -0.76 -3.28 -4.20
C GLU A 53 -1.63 -4.54 -4.26
N PHE A 54 -1.54 -5.37 -3.22
CA PHE A 54 -2.21 -6.66 -3.14
C PHE A 54 -3.72 -6.49 -3.22
N TRP A 55 -4.28 -5.69 -2.32
CA TRP A 55 -5.72 -5.45 -2.27
C TRP A 55 -6.22 -4.67 -3.49
N THR A 56 -5.45 -3.70 -3.98
CA THR A 56 -5.78 -2.97 -5.20
C THR A 56 -5.86 -3.92 -6.39
N GLY A 57 -4.93 -4.88 -6.51
CA GLY A 57 -4.93 -5.91 -7.53
C GLY A 57 -6.21 -6.74 -7.54
N PHE A 58 -6.66 -7.21 -6.37
CA PHE A 58 -7.92 -7.94 -6.23
C PHE A 58 -9.15 -7.09 -6.58
N MET A 59 -9.17 -5.82 -6.16
CA MET A 59 -10.26 -4.90 -6.49
C MET A 59 -10.42 -4.69 -8.01
N VAL A 60 -9.33 -4.79 -8.78
CA VAL A 60 -9.37 -4.63 -10.25
C VAL A 60 -9.23 -5.95 -11.02
N GLY A 61 -9.23 -7.09 -10.32
CA GLY A 61 -9.09 -8.41 -10.93
C GLY A 61 -7.77 -8.64 -11.67
N LYS A 62 -6.68 -7.99 -11.25
CA LYS A 62 -5.35 -8.13 -11.86
C LYS A 62 -4.39 -8.87 -10.92
N PRO A 63 -3.50 -9.73 -11.46
CA PRO A 63 -2.41 -10.29 -10.69
C PRO A 63 -1.47 -9.19 -10.22
N ILE A 64 -0.89 -9.38 -9.04
CA ILE A 64 0.11 -8.47 -8.47
C ILE A 64 1.44 -8.79 -9.12
N ALA A 65 2.21 -7.76 -9.48
CA ALA A 65 3.55 -7.95 -9.99
C ALA A 65 4.43 -8.58 -8.90
N ASP A 66 5.29 -9.52 -9.29
CA ASP A 66 6.33 -10.04 -8.41
C ASP A 66 7.43 -8.99 -8.30
N GLU A 67 7.26 -8.04 -7.36
CA GLU A 67 8.28 -7.04 -7.06
C GLU A 67 9.28 -7.57 -6.02
N PRO A 68 10.59 -7.26 -6.17
CA PRO A 68 11.61 -7.68 -5.22
C PRO A 68 11.26 -7.24 -3.80
N GLN A 69 11.31 -8.18 -2.86
CA GLN A 69 11.29 -7.86 -1.44
C GLN A 69 12.67 -7.32 -1.03
N GLN A 70 12.71 -6.49 0.01
CA GLN A 70 13.91 -5.85 0.54
C GLN A 70 14.54 -4.80 -0.38
N ALA A 71 13.71 -4.05 -1.10
CA ALA A 71 14.19 -2.99 -1.98
C ALA A 71 14.92 -1.88 -1.18
N PRO A 72 15.84 -1.13 -1.83
CA PRO A 72 16.34 0.15 -1.31
C PRO A 72 15.21 1.13 -0.96
N VAL A 73 15.45 2.04 -0.02
CA VAL A 73 14.43 3.02 0.41
C VAL A 73 13.90 3.87 -0.75
N ASP A 74 14.76 4.30 -1.66
CA ASP A 74 14.34 5.11 -2.81
C ASP A 74 13.42 4.33 -3.75
N ASP A 75 13.66 3.04 -3.94
CA ASP A 75 12.79 2.16 -4.72
C ASP A 75 11.45 1.97 -4.02
N MET A 76 11.44 1.83 -2.69
CA MET A 76 10.21 1.76 -1.89
C MET A 76 9.40 3.07 -1.96
N ILE A 77 10.04 4.24 -2.01
CA ILE A 77 9.35 5.53 -2.21
C ILE A 77 8.64 5.55 -3.57
N ALA A 78 9.36 5.17 -4.63
CA ALA A 78 8.79 5.13 -5.97
C ALA A 78 7.65 4.11 -6.07
N ARG A 79 7.80 2.94 -5.44
CA ARG A 79 6.79 1.88 -5.37
C ARG A 79 5.55 2.33 -4.61
N ASN A 80 5.72 2.94 -3.43
CA ASN A 80 4.62 3.51 -2.65
C ASN A 80 3.81 4.54 -3.45
N ALA A 81 4.49 5.46 -4.13
CA ALA A 81 3.82 6.47 -4.96
C ALA A 81 2.93 5.82 -6.03
N ARG A 82 3.46 4.84 -6.78
CA ARG A 82 2.69 4.10 -7.79
C ARG A 82 1.51 3.33 -7.19
N ALA A 83 1.72 2.63 -6.08
CA ALA A 83 0.69 1.85 -5.41
C ALA A 83 -0.45 2.74 -4.90
N CYS A 84 -0.12 3.85 -4.25
CA CYS A 84 -1.11 4.82 -3.77
C CYS A 84 -1.86 5.51 -4.93
N ASP A 85 -1.19 5.85 -6.03
CA ASP A 85 -1.85 6.45 -7.20
C ASP A 85 -2.85 5.47 -7.83
N GLN A 86 -2.49 4.19 -7.95
CA GLN A 86 -3.39 3.15 -8.46
C GLN A 86 -4.59 2.95 -7.53
N PHE A 87 -4.36 2.83 -6.23
CA PHE A 87 -5.44 2.66 -5.26
C PHE A 87 -6.39 3.86 -5.25
N ALA A 88 -5.84 5.08 -5.25
CA ALA A 88 -6.65 6.30 -5.31
C ALA A 88 -7.49 6.37 -6.58
N GLN A 89 -6.95 5.94 -7.73
CA GLN A 89 -7.72 5.88 -8.97
C GLN A 89 -8.89 4.90 -8.86
N VAL A 90 -8.66 3.70 -8.31
CA VAL A 90 -9.71 2.70 -8.09
C VAL A 90 -10.81 3.24 -7.17
N ALA A 91 -10.43 3.86 -6.05
CA ALA A 91 -11.38 4.46 -5.12
C ALA A 91 -12.23 5.56 -5.78
N ARG A 92 -11.62 6.44 -6.57
CA ARG A 92 -12.32 7.49 -7.31
C ARG A 92 -13.28 6.91 -8.35
N ASP A 93 -12.87 5.88 -9.07
CA ASP A 93 -13.70 5.23 -10.09
C ASP A 93 -14.93 4.57 -9.44
N LEU A 94 -14.76 3.90 -8.29
CA LEU A 94 -15.86 3.30 -7.53
C LEU A 94 -16.86 4.36 -7.03
N VAL A 95 -16.38 5.50 -6.53
CA VAL A 95 -17.24 6.61 -6.12
C VAL A 95 -17.98 7.19 -7.32
N ALA A 96 -17.26 7.51 -8.40
CA ALA A 96 -17.83 8.14 -9.60
C ALA A 96 -18.89 7.26 -10.27
N SER A 97 -18.76 5.94 -10.15
CA SER A 97 -19.71 4.96 -10.69
C SER A 97 -20.79 4.52 -9.70
N GLY A 98 -20.76 4.98 -8.45
CA GLY A 98 -21.75 4.60 -7.43
C GLY A 98 -21.66 3.12 -7.00
N ARG A 99 -20.46 2.53 -7.03
CA ARG A 99 -20.22 1.08 -6.84
C ARG A 99 -19.61 0.73 -5.49
N LEU A 100 -19.60 1.66 -4.52
CA LEU A 100 -19.02 1.42 -3.19
C LEU A 100 -19.68 0.26 -2.42
N ASP A 101 -20.97 -0.01 -2.70
CA ASP A 101 -21.73 -1.11 -2.08
C ASP A 101 -21.54 -2.46 -2.80
N GLU A 102 -20.77 -2.50 -3.89
CA GLU A 102 -20.43 -3.75 -4.57
C GLU A 102 -19.38 -4.54 -3.81
N THR A 103 -19.09 -5.75 -4.32
CA THR A 103 -18.11 -6.66 -3.72
C THR A 103 -17.11 -7.15 -4.75
N PHE A 104 -15.95 -7.59 -4.26
CA PHE A 104 -14.93 -8.31 -5.03
C PHE A 104 -14.55 -9.61 -4.33
N ILE A 105 -13.83 -10.49 -5.03
CA ILE A 105 -13.33 -11.75 -4.49
C ILE A 105 -11.85 -11.59 -4.15
N ASP A 106 -11.48 -11.90 -2.92
CA ASP A 106 -10.10 -11.81 -2.45
C ASP A 106 -9.27 -13.07 -2.74
N HIS A 107 -8.02 -13.05 -2.26
CA HIS A 107 -7.08 -14.16 -2.36
C HIS A 107 -7.59 -15.48 -1.79
N TYR A 108 -8.41 -15.44 -0.75
CA TYR A 108 -8.98 -16.61 -0.09
C TYR A 108 -10.33 -17.03 -0.69
N SER A 109 -10.70 -16.48 -1.84
CA SER A 109 -12.01 -16.66 -2.47
C SER A 109 -13.17 -16.16 -1.58
N ILE A 110 -12.89 -15.22 -0.68
CA ILE A 110 -13.88 -14.61 0.19
C ILE A 110 -14.40 -13.34 -0.49
N ARG A 111 -15.71 -13.13 -0.40
CA ARG A 111 -16.36 -11.91 -0.88
C ARG A 111 -16.09 -10.77 0.09
N GLN A 112 -15.47 -9.71 -0.38
CA GLN A 112 -15.15 -8.49 0.36
C GLN A 112 -15.95 -7.31 -0.20
N SER A 113 -16.33 -6.37 0.65
CA SER A 113 -16.95 -5.10 0.24
C SER A 113 -15.89 -4.09 -0.19
N TYR A 114 -16.24 -3.18 -1.12
CA TYR A 114 -15.38 -2.04 -1.44
C TYR A 114 -15.43 -0.92 -0.39
N GLY A 115 -16.52 -0.81 0.38
CA GLY A 115 -16.75 0.36 1.25
C GLY A 115 -17.53 0.11 2.55
N ALA A 116 -17.75 -1.15 2.95
CA ALA A 116 -18.57 -1.53 4.12
C ALA A 116 -17.91 -2.59 5.00
#